data_AF-A0A4R2DQJ4-F1
#
_entry.id   AF-A0A4R2DQJ4-F1
#
_cell.length_a   1.000
_cell.length_b   1.000
_cell.length_c   1.000
_cell.angle_alpha   90.00
_cell.angle_beta   90.00
_cell.angle_gamma   90.00
#
_symmetry.space_group_name_H-M   'P 1'
#
loop_
_entity.id
_entity.type
_entity.pdbx_description
1 polymer ?
#
loop_
_entity_poly.entity_id
_entity_poly.type
_entity_poly.pdbx_seq_one_letter_code
_entity_poly.pdbx_strand_id
1 'polypeptide(L)'
;MLVNPAVDLTPAGLEYTSMYRHADSPTLTRQQMQLLLRFAIPPGMDPRELSPVYADDLSGLAPVLVVVPTIDPVADHGRCYAERLGIAGTSVRLTEYSGATHAFLSMPGVVLHAKAARAEIGEFLRGALA
;
A
#
# COMPACT_ATOMS: atom_id res chain seq x y z
N MET A 1 5.81 -3.40 -8.67
CA MET A 1 5.46 -2.11 -8.03
C MET A 1 4.15 -2.28 -7.28
N LEU A 2 3.99 -1.59 -6.16
CA LEU A 2 2.79 -1.55 -5.34
C LEU A 2 2.47 -0.08 -5.05
N VAL A 3 1.23 0.36 -5.28
CA VAL A 3 0.81 1.72 -4.97
C VAL A 3 -0.33 1.62 -3.98
N ASN A 4 -0.26 2.41 -2.89
CA ASN A 4 -1.27 2.47 -1.83
C ASN A 4 -1.77 1.07 -1.38
N PRO A 5 -0.88 0.10 -1.13
CA PRO A 5 -1.29 -1.28 -0.97
C PRO A 5 -1.93 -1.54 0.40
N ALA A 6 -3.08 -2.20 0.43
CA ALA A 6 -3.62 -2.83 1.62
C ALA A 6 -3.06 -4.26 1.72
N VAL A 7 -2.19 -4.52 2.70
CA VAL A 7 -1.45 -5.79 2.81
C VAL A 7 -1.84 -6.65 4.03
N ASP A 8 -2.68 -6.10 4.90
CA ASP A 8 -3.19 -6.77 6.09
C ASP A 8 -4.72 -6.64 6.09
N LEU A 9 -5.41 -7.74 5.79
CA LEU A 9 -6.87 -7.81 5.76
C LEU A 9 -7.42 -8.36 7.09
N THR A 10 -6.57 -8.67 8.05
CA THR A 10 -6.98 -9.09 9.39
C THR A 10 -7.52 -7.88 10.18
N PRO A 11 -8.21 -8.11 11.31
CA PRO A 11 -8.59 -7.03 12.21
C PRO A 11 -7.41 -6.16 12.66
N ALA A 12 -6.18 -6.72 12.75
CA ALA A 12 -5.00 -5.96 13.17
C ALA A 12 -4.64 -4.84 12.18
N GLY A 13 -4.84 -5.07 10.87
CA GLY A 13 -4.60 -4.04 9.84
C GLY A 13 -5.48 -2.80 10.02
N LEU A 14 -6.69 -2.95 10.57
CA LEU A 14 -7.60 -1.82 10.86
C LEU A 14 -7.20 -0.98 12.08
N GLU A 15 -6.23 -1.47 12.85
CA GLU A 15 -5.74 -0.86 14.09
C GLU A 15 -4.38 -0.18 13.90
N TYR A 16 -3.85 -0.13 12.67
CA TYR A 16 -2.66 0.65 12.34
C TYR A 16 -2.87 2.14 12.61
N THR A 17 -1.80 2.88 12.94
CA THR A 17 -1.91 4.29 13.35
C THR A 17 -2.52 5.15 12.23
N SER A 18 -2.15 4.90 10.98
CA SER A 18 -2.70 5.59 9.82
C SER A 18 -4.21 5.42 9.65
N MET A 19 -4.76 4.26 10.03
CA MET A 19 -6.21 3.99 9.96
C MET A 19 -7.01 4.96 10.82
N TYR A 20 -6.50 5.33 12.00
CA TYR A 20 -7.14 6.32 12.86
C TYR A 20 -6.79 7.74 12.44
N ARG A 21 -5.52 8.02 12.15
CA ARG A 21 -5.05 9.36 11.82
C ARG A 21 -5.72 9.94 10.57
N HIS A 22 -6.02 9.08 9.61
CA HIS A 22 -6.63 9.45 8.33
C HIS A 22 -8.00 8.81 8.14
N ALA A 23 -8.71 8.50 9.23
CA ALA A 23 -9.99 7.78 9.20
C ALA A 23 -11.01 8.37 8.23
N ASP A 24 -11.03 9.70 8.08
CA ASP A 24 -11.97 10.45 7.25
C ASP A 24 -11.30 11.08 6.01
N SER A 25 -10.25 10.45 5.47
CA SER A 25 -9.55 11.01 4.30
C SER A 25 -10.50 11.14 3.10
N PRO A 26 -10.32 12.16 2.22
CA PRO A 26 -11.29 12.48 1.18
C PRO A 26 -11.54 11.40 0.13
N THR A 27 -10.62 10.46 -0.06
CA THR A 27 -10.68 9.45 -1.14
C THR A 27 -10.81 8.01 -0.64
N LEU A 28 -10.44 7.75 0.62
CA LEU A 28 -10.66 6.47 1.28
C LEU A 28 -10.86 6.70 2.78
N THR A 29 -11.89 6.11 3.36
CA THR A 29 -12.15 6.18 4.80
C THR A 29 -11.90 4.84 5.49
N ARG A 30 -11.66 4.87 6.81
CA ARG A 30 -11.58 3.65 7.63
C ARG A 30 -12.89 2.86 7.57
N GLN A 31 -14.04 3.53 7.53
CA GLN A 31 -15.35 2.88 7.39
C GLN A 31 -15.49 2.17 6.04
N GLN A 32 -15.00 2.78 4.95
CA GLN A 32 -14.96 2.13 3.65
C GLN A 32 -14.07 0.88 3.67
N MET A 33 -12.89 0.94 4.31
CA MET A 33 -12.04 -0.24 4.49
C MET A 33 -12.75 -1.35 5.28
N GLN A 34 -13.42 -1.01 6.39
CA GLN A 34 -14.21 -1.97 7.17
C GLN A 34 -15.33 -2.64 6.34
N LEU A 35 -15.95 -1.89 5.42
CA LEU A 35 -16.95 -2.44 4.52
C LEU A 35 -16.30 -3.35 3.47
N LEU A 36 -15.20 -2.91 2.87
CA LEU A 36 -14.49 -3.61 1.80
C LEU A 36 -13.99 -4.98 2.30
N LEU A 37 -13.45 -5.05 3.52
CA LEU A 37 -13.00 -6.31 4.12
C LEU A 37 -14.14 -7.34 4.29
N ARG A 38 -15.38 -6.90 4.58
CA ARG A 38 -16.53 -7.82 4.64
C ARG A 38 -16.87 -8.46 3.31
N PHE A 39 -16.52 -7.81 2.19
CA PHE A 39 -16.72 -8.33 0.85
C PHE A 39 -15.51 -9.07 0.31
N ALA A 40 -14.30 -8.66 0.70
CA ALA A 40 -13.06 -9.21 0.22
C ALA A 40 -12.74 -10.60 0.80
N ILE A 41 -13.23 -10.90 2.01
CA ILE A 41 -12.92 -12.14 2.73
C ILE A 41 -14.10 -13.12 2.62
N PRO A 42 -13.95 -14.24 1.89
CA PRO A 42 -14.98 -15.26 1.81
C PRO A 42 -15.30 -15.87 3.20
N PRO A 43 -16.55 -16.27 3.47
CA PRO A 43 -16.89 -16.96 4.71
C PRO A 43 -16.02 -18.20 4.95
N GLY A 44 -15.44 -18.31 6.14
CA GLY A 44 -14.62 -19.46 6.54
C GLY A 44 -13.15 -19.40 6.09
N MET A 45 -12.74 -18.38 5.35
CA MET A 45 -11.33 -18.16 4.97
C MET A 45 -10.58 -17.39 6.07
N ASP A 46 -9.35 -17.79 6.39
CA ASP A 46 -8.49 -17.01 7.27
C ASP A 46 -8.01 -15.75 6.51
N PRO A 47 -8.26 -14.53 7.01
CA PRO A 47 -7.79 -13.30 6.36
C PRO A 47 -6.26 -13.25 6.19
N ARG A 48 -5.49 -14.01 7.00
CA ARG A 48 -4.04 -14.10 6.87
C ARG A 48 -3.62 -14.70 5.53
N GLU A 49 -4.40 -15.63 4.98
CA GLU A 49 -4.13 -16.25 3.67
C GLU A 49 -4.26 -15.24 2.51
N LEU A 50 -5.04 -14.17 2.71
CA LEU A 50 -5.21 -13.07 1.75
C LEU A 50 -4.28 -11.88 2.01
N SER A 51 -3.47 -11.96 3.06
CA SER A 51 -2.69 -10.84 3.59
C SER A 51 -1.19 -11.10 3.36
N PRO A 52 -0.57 -10.53 2.31
CA PRO A 52 0.83 -10.82 1.98
C PRO A 52 1.81 -10.42 3.10
N VAL A 53 1.40 -9.53 4.01
CA VAL A 53 2.17 -9.21 5.22
C VAL A 53 2.32 -10.38 6.20
N TYR A 54 1.68 -11.54 5.96
CA TYR A 54 1.86 -12.75 6.77
C TYR A 54 2.58 -13.87 6.02
N ALA A 55 3.04 -13.65 4.78
CA ALA A 55 3.85 -14.64 4.07
C ALA A 55 5.10 -15.03 4.89
N ASP A 56 5.35 -16.33 5.00
CA ASP A 56 6.46 -16.90 5.78
C ASP A 56 7.83 -16.52 5.20
N ASP A 57 7.90 -16.39 3.87
CA ASP A 57 9.11 -15.99 3.15
C ASP A 57 8.79 -14.85 2.18
N LEU A 58 9.55 -13.77 2.31
CA LEU A 58 9.51 -12.59 1.44
C LEU A 58 10.86 -12.34 0.76
N SER A 59 11.79 -13.29 0.84
CA SER A 59 13.10 -13.22 0.20
C SER A 59 13.03 -13.61 -1.28
N GLY A 60 14.06 -13.25 -2.06
CA GLY A 60 14.18 -13.66 -3.46
C GLY A 60 13.12 -13.10 -4.42
N LEU A 61 12.28 -12.18 -3.96
CA LEU A 61 11.29 -11.52 -4.82
C LEU A 61 11.99 -10.56 -5.78
N ALA A 62 11.32 -10.28 -6.91
CA ALA A 62 11.75 -9.22 -7.82
C ALA A 62 11.84 -7.86 -7.08
N PRO A 63 12.73 -6.94 -7.50
CA PRO A 63 12.81 -5.62 -6.88
C PRO A 63 11.42 -4.95 -6.78
N VAL A 64 11.13 -4.36 -5.63
CA VAL A 64 9.81 -3.79 -5.32
C VAL A 64 9.91 -2.29 -5.11
N LEU A 65 9.11 -1.54 -5.87
CA LEU A 65 8.77 -0.16 -5.54
C LEU A 65 7.43 -0.14 -4.79
N VAL A 66 7.42 0.42 -3.58
CA VAL A 66 6.22 0.68 -2.78
C VAL A 66 5.97 2.19 -2.75
N VAL A 67 4.83 2.63 -3.28
CA VAL A 67 4.43 4.04 -3.35
C VAL A 67 3.32 4.31 -2.35
N VAL A 68 3.54 5.21 -1.39
CA VAL A 68 2.63 5.48 -0.27
C VAL A 68 2.19 6.96 -0.27
N PRO A 69 0.89 7.26 -0.45
CA PRO A 69 0.37 8.57 -0.10
C PRO A 69 0.30 8.73 1.42
N THR A 70 0.58 9.93 1.94
CA THR A 70 0.70 10.16 3.39
C THR A 70 -0.60 10.53 4.10
N ILE A 71 -1.62 11.01 3.37
CA ILE A 71 -2.98 11.26 3.90
C ILE A 71 -3.89 10.10 3.47
N ASP A 72 -3.62 8.91 3.99
CA ASP A 72 -4.28 7.67 3.59
C ASP A 72 -4.43 6.71 4.80
N PRO A 73 -5.63 6.17 5.07
CA PRO A 73 -5.82 5.12 6.07
C PRO A 73 -4.86 3.95 5.93
N VAL A 74 -4.51 3.55 4.71
CA VAL A 74 -3.63 2.38 4.47
C VAL A 74 -2.15 2.74 4.35
N ALA A 75 -1.73 3.95 4.69
CA ALA A 75 -0.32 4.36 4.57
C ALA A 75 0.63 3.42 5.34
N ASP A 76 0.27 3.03 6.57
CA ASP A 76 1.10 2.14 7.39
C ASP A 76 1.14 0.70 6.85
N HIS A 77 0.17 0.27 6.03
CA HIS A 77 0.26 -1.01 5.34
C HIS A 77 1.44 -1.02 4.39
N GLY A 78 1.57 0.02 3.57
CA GLY A 78 2.71 0.17 2.66
C GLY A 78 4.05 0.24 3.38
N ARG A 79 4.13 1.03 4.47
CA ARG A 79 5.35 1.16 5.29
C ARG A 79 5.76 -0.17 5.92
N CYS A 80 4.82 -0.85 6.58
CA CYS A 80 5.05 -2.15 7.23
C CYS A 80 5.49 -3.22 6.21
N TYR A 81 4.86 -3.26 5.04
CA TYR A 81 5.23 -4.24 4.03
C TYR A 81 6.62 -3.98 3.44
N ALA A 82 6.95 -2.71 3.18
CA ALA A 82 8.28 -2.33 2.71
C ALA A 82 9.36 -2.70 3.73
N GLU A 83 9.12 -2.49 5.01
CA GLU A 83 10.03 -2.89 6.08
C GLU A 83 10.24 -4.41 6.10
N ARG A 84 9.15 -5.21 6.07
CA ARG A 84 9.25 -6.68 6.04
C ARG A 84 10.01 -7.20 4.81
N LEU A 85 9.76 -6.62 3.62
CA LEU A 85 10.50 -6.96 2.40
C LEU A 85 11.99 -6.69 2.56
N GLY A 86 12.36 -5.55 3.14
CA GLY A 86 13.75 -5.18 3.40
C GLY A 86 14.44 -6.11 4.39
N ILE A 87 13.76 -6.46 5.50
CA ILE A 87 14.26 -7.42 6.50
C ILE A 87 14.49 -8.79 5.88
N ALA A 88 13.62 -9.23 4.98
CA ALA A 88 13.75 -10.50 4.26
C ALA A 88 14.84 -10.48 3.15
N GLY A 89 15.50 -9.34 2.92
CA GLY A 89 16.57 -9.19 1.93
C GLY A 89 16.08 -8.91 0.50
N THR A 90 14.78 -8.67 0.30
CA THR A 90 14.27 -8.23 -1.00
C THR A 90 14.62 -6.77 -1.25
N SER A 91 15.17 -6.46 -2.43
CA SER A 91 15.48 -5.09 -2.84
C SER A 91 14.20 -4.27 -2.92
N VAL A 92 13.99 -3.37 -1.98
CA VAL A 92 12.78 -2.56 -1.87
C VAL A 92 13.12 -1.07 -1.85
N ARG A 93 12.34 -0.28 -2.59
CA ARG A 93 12.30 1.17 -2.51
C ARG A 93 10.92 1.60 -2.02
N LEU A 94 10.88 2.32 -0.91
CA LEU A 94 9.67 2.98 -0.40
C LEU A 94 9.72 4.47 -0.79
N THR A 95 8.69 4.95 -1.46
CA THR A 95 8.55 6.37 -1.78
C THR A 95 7.24 6.90 -1.22
N GLU A 96 7.33 7.92 -0.37
CA GLU A 96 6.19 8.56 0.24
C GLU A 96 5.86 9.91 -0.44
N TYR A 97 4.58 10.12 -0.72
CA TYR A 97 4.07 11.35 -1.29
C TYR A 97 3.34 12.17 -0.22
N SER A 98 4.06 13.12 0.37
CA SER A 98 3.56 14.07 1.37
C SER A 98 2.35 14.85 0.85
N GLY A 99 1.23 14.83 1.58
CA GLY A 99 -0.01 15.52 1.19
C GLY A 99 -0.89 14.80 0.16
N ALA A 100 -0.43 13.69 -0.42
CA ALA A 100 -1.25 12.88 -1.32
C ALA A 100 -2.27 12.01 -0.56
N THR A 101 -3.41 11.73 -1.18
CA THR A 101 -4.45 10.83 -0.67
C THR A 101 -4.47 9.49 -1.43
N HIS A 102 -5.22 8.49 -0.96
CA HIS A 102 -5.20 7.11 -1.46
C HIS A 102 -5.12 6.96 -3.00
N ALA A 103 -6.12 7.50 -3.71
CA ALA A 103 -6.23 7.36 -5.16
C ALA A 103 -5.51 8.45 -5.97
N PHE A 104 -4.47 9.10 -5.42
CA PHE A 104 -3.84 10.28 -6.03
C PHE A 104 -3.34 10.03 -7.46
N LEU A 105 -2.86 8.83 -7.78
CA LEU A 105 -2.36 8.48 -9.10
C LEU A 105 -3.41 8.57 -10.21
N SER A 106 -4.70 8.47 -9.90
CA SER A 106 -5.77 8.33 -10.89
C SER A 106 -6.07 9.62 -11.65
N MET A 107 -5.71 10.80 -11.10
CA MET A 107 -6.07 12.10 -11.68
C MET A 107 -4.84 13.00 -11.89
N PRO A 108 -3.94 12.65 -12.84
CA PRO A 108 -2.65 13.32 -13.04
C PRO A 108 -2.73 14.78 -13.49
N GLY A 109 -3.87 15.21 -14.05
CA GLY A 109 -4.11 16.60 -14.44
C GLY A 109 -4.62 17.48 -13.31
N VAL A 110 -4.96 16.90 -12.16
CA VAL A 110 -5.59 17.59 -11.02
C VAL A 110 -4.76 17.45 -9.75
N VAL A 111 -4.11 16.30 -9.53
CA VAL A 111 -3.36 16.02 -8.32
C VAL A 111 -1.86 16.24 -8.54
N LEU A 112 -1.29 17.19 -7.80
CA LEU A 112 0.11 17.63 -7.94
C LEU A 112 1.13 16.48 -7.96
N HIS A 113 0.98 15.52 -7.04
CA HIS A 113 1.94 14.42 -6.87
C HIS A 113 1.83 13.32 -7.93
N ALA A 114 0.72 13.23 -8.65
CA ALA A 114 0.43 12.12 -9.54
C ALA A 114 1.36 12.05 -10.75
N LYS A 115 1.74 13.20 -11.33
CA LYS A 115 2.68 13.23 -12.45
C LYS A 115 4.07 12.74 -12.03
N ALA A 116 4.55 13.18 -10.85
CA ALA A 116 5.84 12.76 -10.30
C ALA A 116 5.86 11.25 -10.00
N ALA A 117 4.82 10.73 -9.34
CA ALA A 117 4.70 9.30 -9.04
C ALA A 117 4.62 8.44 -10.30
N ARG A 118 3.88 8.87 -11.33
CA ARG A 118 3.85 8.16 -12.62
C ARG A 118 5.22 8.13 -13.31
N ALA A 119 5.98 9.23 -13.23
CA ALA A 119 7.33 9.29 -13.79
C ALA A 119 8.28 8.33 -13.07
N GLU A 120 8.28 8.35 -11.73
CA GLU A 120 9.08 7.43 -10.90
C GLU A 120 8.75 5.96 -11.20
N ILE A 121 7.46 5.63 -11.24
CA ILE A 121 6.97 4.30 -11.57
C ILE A 121 7.49 3.88 -12.95
N GLY A 122 7.39 4.76 -13.95
CA GLY A 122 7.88 4.47 -15.30
C GLY A 122 9.38 4.23 -15.36
N GLU A 123 10.17 5.01 -14.62
CA GLU A 123 11.63 4.82 -14.51
C GLU A 123 11.98 3.50 -13.82
N PHE A 124 11.30 3.19 -12.72
CA PHE A 124 11.49 1.94 -12.00
C PHE A 124 11.22 0.73 -12.89
N LEU A 125 10.09 0.73 -13.59
CA LEU A 125 9.71 -0.37 -14.48
C LEU A 125 10.69 -0.51 -15.65
N ARG A 126 11.15 0.60 -16.25
CA ARG A 126 12.17 0.55 -17.31
C ARG A 126 13.47 -0.08 -16.81
N GLY A 127 13.93 0.28 -15.61
CA GLY A 127 15.14 -0.31 -15.04
C GLY A 127 15.00 -1.80 -14.69
N ALA A 128 13.80 -2.23 -14.28
CA ALA A 128 13.54 -3.62 -13.89
C ALA A 128 13.24 -4.56 -15.08
N LEU A 129 12.90 -4.01 -16.25
CA LEU A 129 12.54 -4.77 -17.46
C LEU A 129 13.59 -4.67 -18.59
N ALA A 130 14.66 -3.92 -18.37
CA ALA A 130 15.80 -3.82 -19.30
C ALA A 130 16.70 -5.06 -19.18
#